data_AF-A0A973X1R5-F1
#
_entry.id   AF-A0A973X1R5-F1
#
_cell.length_a   1.000
_cell.length_b   1.000
_cell.length_c   1.000
_cell.angle_alpha   90.00
_cell.angle_beta   90.00
_cell.angle_gamma   90.00
#
_symmetry.space_group_name_H-M   'P 1'
#
loop_
_entity.id
_entity.type
_entity.pdbx_description
1 polymer ?
#
loop_
_entity_poly.entity_id
_entity_poly.type
_entity_poly.pdbx_seq_one_letter_code
_entity_poly.pdbx_strand_id
1 'polypeptide(L)'
;MAEPAEDIVKLIATLDDGTNILEHADGRLERSRGKTDWARVAAITEEELEAAIANDPDWAEFENLDWSDAVLVIPPKKKAISIRLDEDVLDYFKRDGDGYQRRINAVLRSYMQQKNKPKKRA
;
A
#
# COMPACT_ATOMS: atom_id res chain seq x y z
N MET A 1 21.78 9.88 -11.57
CA MET A 1 20.54 10.68 -11.71
C MET A 1 19.75 10.42 -10.45
N ALA A 2 19.40 11.47 -9.69
CA ALA A 2 18.55 11.31 -8.51
C ALA A 2 17.12 11.11 -9.01
N GLU A 3 16.45 10.04 -8.58
CA GLU A 3 15.03 9.85 -8.86
C GLU A 3 14.24 11.01 -8.23
N PRO A 4 13.31 11.64 -8.96
CA PRO A 4 12.48 12.68 -8.38
C PRO A 4 11.64 12.05 -7.28
N ALA A 5 11.65 12.66 -6.08
CA ALA A 5 10.79 12.24 -5.00
C ALA A 5 9.33 12.20 -5.49
N GLU A 6 8.69 11.04 -5.34
CA GLU A 6 7.28 10.90 -5.66
C GLU A 6 6.46 11.75 -4.67
N ASP A 7 6.13 12.97 -5.07
CA ASP A 7 5.24 13.84 -4.30
C ASP A 7 3.81 13.29 -4.39
N ILE A 8 3.42 12.54 -3.36
CA ILE A 8 2.07 12.01 -3.22
C ILE A 8 1.11 13.20 -3.04
N VAL A 9 0.29 13.43 -4.06
CA VAL A 9 -0.77 14.46 -4.08
C VAL A 9 -2.15 13.81 -4.00
N LYS A 10 -3.09 14.50 -3.35
CA LYS A 10 -4.48 14.06 -3.24
C LYS A 10 -5.36 14.81 -4.24
N LEU A 11 -6.10 14.09 -5.07
CA LEU A 11 -7.12 14.68 -5.94
C LEU A 11 -8.32 15.14 -5.09
N ILE A 12 -8.62 16.44 -5.13
CA ILE A 12 -9.73 17.05 -4.40
C ILE A 12 -10.97 17.18 -5.28
N ALA A 13 -10.80 17.63 -6.52
CA ALA A 13 -11.88 17.78 -7.47
C ALA A 13 -11.34 17.79 -8.90
N THR A 14 -12.20 17.38 -9.83
CA THR A 14 -12.02 17.59 -11.27
C THR A 14 -13.09 18.57 -11.72
N LEU A 15 -12.68 19.68 -12.31
CA LEU A 15 -13.56 20.70 -12.87
C LEU A 15 -14.09 20.24 -14.24
N ASP A 16 -15.20 20.82 -14.69
CA ASP A 16 -15.86 20.47 -15.95
C ASP A 16 -14.96 20.67 -17.18
N ASP A 17 -13.95 21.54 -17.07
CA ASP A 17 -12.96 21.81 -18.13
C ASP A 17 -11.79 20.80 -18.13
N GLY A 18 -11.87 19.75 -17.32
CA GLY A 18 -10.85 18.71 -17.17
C GLY A 18 -9.66 19.11 -16.29
N THR A 19 -9.72 20.25 -15.60
CA THR A 19 -8.68 20.68 -14.67
C THR A 19 -8.84 19.97 -13.32
N ASN A 20 -7.78 19.32 -12.86
CA ASN A 20 -7.69 18.70 -11.56
C ASN A 20 -7.19 19.69 -10.50
N ILE A 21 -7.81 19.68 -9.34
CA ILE A 21 -7.35 20.38 -8.13
C ILE A 21 -6.66 19.34 -7.24
N LEU A 22 -5.35 19.48 -7.09
CA LEU A 22 -4.49 18.59 -6.32
C LEU A 22 -4.08 19.26 -5.01
N GLU A 23 -4.14 18.54 -3.90
CA GLU A 23 -3.65 18.96 -2.60
C GLU A 23 -2.33 18.25 -2.29
N HIS A 24 -1.30 19.04 -1.99
CA HIS A 24 0.02 18.57 -1.56
C HIS A 24 0.02 18.25 -0.06
N ALA A 25 1.01 17.48 0.40
CA ALA A 25 1.13 17.12 1.83
C ALA A 25 1.33 18.33 2.76
N ASP A 26 1.79 19.46 2.24
CA ASP A 26 1.94 20.74 2.95
C ASP A 26 0.67 21.61 2.95
N GLY A 27 -0.43 21.12 2.36
CA GLY A 27 -1.71 21.82 2.24
C GLY A 27 -1.80 22.80 1.08
N ARG A 28 -0.76 22.90 0.23
CA ARG A 28 -0.80 23.70 -0.99
C ARG A 28 -1.75 23.08 -2.01
N LEU A 29 -2.58 23.93 -2.64
CA LEU A 29 -3.44 23.53 -3.75
C LEU A 29 -2.77 23.88 -5.09
N GLU A 30 -2.76 22.92 -6.00
CA GLU A 30 -2.28 23.06 -7.37
C GLU A 30 -3.39 22.74 -8.36
N ARG A 31 -3.46 23.54 -9.44
CA ARG A 31 -4.29 23.21 -10.61
C ARG A 31 -3.41 22.55 -11.65
N SER A 32 -3.77 21.33 -12.03
CA SER A 32 -3.04 20.55 -13.02
C SER A 32 -3.99 19.95 -14.04
N ARG A 33 -3.54 19.80 -15.28
CA ARG A 33 -4.26 19.03 -16.30
C ARG A 33 -3.46 17.78 -16.60
N GLY A 34 -4.15 16.66 -16.78
CA GLY A 34 -3.52 15.41 -17.19
C GLY A 34 -2.73 15.61 -18.48
N LYS A 35 -1.49 15.14 -18.50
CA LYS A 35 -0.63 15.18 -19.70
C LYS A 35 -0.93 14.05 -20.69
N THR A 36 -1.78 13.12 -20.28
CA THR A 36 -2.15 11.93 -21.06
C THR A 36 -3.10 12.30 -22.19
N ASP A 37 -2.71 11.96 -23.42
CA ASP A 37 -3.60 11.99 -24.57
C ASP A 37 -4.53 10.78 -24.56
N TRP A 38 -5.71 10.96 -23.96
CA TRP A 38 -6.73 9.91 -23.85
C TRP A 38 -7.36 9.55 -25.20
N ALA A 39 -7.41 10.49 -26.15
CA ALA A 39 -7.94 10.21 -27.48
C ALA A 39 -7.01 9.26 -28.24
N ARG A 40 -5.70 9.45 -28.12
CA ARG A 40 -4.70 8.49 -28.62
C ARG A 40 -4.87 7.13 -27.97
N VAL A 41 -4.92 7.06 -26.63
CA VAL A 41 -5.03 5.77 -25.90
C VAL A 41 -6.30 5.00 -26.31
N ALA A 42 -7.44 5.69 -26.43
CA ALA A 42 -8.69 5.06 -26.85
C ALA A 42 -8.70 4.57 -28.31
N ALA A 43 -7.76 5.05 -29.14
CA ALA A 43 -7.64 4.69 -30.55
C ALA A 43 -6.58 3.60 -30.82
N ILE A 44 -5.79 3.21 -29.80
CA ILE A 44 -4.81 2.11 -29.92
C ILE A 44 -5.55 0.81 -30.21
N THR A 45 -5.08 0.05 -31.21
CA THR A 45 -5.66 -1.25 -31.54
C THR A 45 -5.15 -2.33 -30.59
N GLU A 46 -5.85 -3.47 -30.53
CA GLU A 46 -5.43 -4.60 -29.69
C GLU A 46 -4.04 -5.12 -30.10
N GLU A 47 -3.77 -5.19 -31.40
CA GLU A 47 -2.48 -5.67 -31.92
C GLU A 47 -1.33 -4.73 -31.55
N GLU A 48 -1.57 -3.41 -31.59
CA GLU A 48 -0.59 -2.42 -31.16
C GLU A 48 -0.37 -2.47 -29.63
N LEU A 49 -1.43 -2.74 -28.86
CA LEU A 49 -1.34 -2.90 -27.41
C LEU A 49 -0.52 -4.15 -27.02
N GLU A 50 -0.81 -5.29 -27.63
CA GLU A 50 -0.07 -6.54 -27.42
C GLU A 50 1.42 -6.37 -27.77
N ALA A 51 1.71 -5.71 -28.89
CA ALA A 51 3.09 -5.40 -29.28
C ALA A 51 3.76 -4.46 -28.27
N ALA A 52 3.05 -3.46 -27.72
CA ALA A 52 3.60 -2.58 -26.71
C ALA A 52 3.92 -3.34 -25.41
N ILE A 53 3.02 -4.22 -24.96
CA ILE A 53 3.21 -5.06 -23.76
C ILE A 53 4.42 -5.99 -23.94
N ALA A 54 4.53 -6.66 -25.09
CA ALA A 54 5.63 -7.59 -25.37
C ALA A 54 7.01 -6.90 -25.45
N ASN A 55 7.04 -5.62 -25.80
CA ASN A 55 8.27 -4.83 -25.89
C ASN A 55 8.58 -4.04 -24.61
N ASP A 56 7.74 -4.12 -23.57
CA ASP A 56 7.95 -3.40 -22.32
C ASP A 56 8.93 -4.17 -21.40
N PRO A 57 10.12 -3.61 -21.10
CA PRO A 57 11.08 -4.26 -20.21
C PRO A 57 10.56 -4.43 -18.79
N ASP A 58 9.65 -3.57 -18.31
CA ASP A 58 9.07 -3.67 -16.97
C ASP A 58 8.05 -4.82 -16.89
N TRP A 59 7.48 -5.23 -18.03
CA TRP A 59 6.53 -6.34 -18.11
C TRP A 59 7.22 -7.72 -18.22
N ALA A 60 8.47 -7.77 -18.67
CA ALA A 60 9.19 -9.01 -18.95
C ALA A 60 9.25 -9.98 -17.75
N GLU A 61 9.34 -9.48 -16.52
CA GLU A 61 9.35 -10.30 -15.30
C GLU A 61 7.97 -10.86 -14.92
N PHE A 62 6.90 -10.25 -15.43
CA PHE A 62 5.51 -10.58 -15.07
C PHE A 62 4.80 -11.47 -16.10
N GLU A 63 5.35 -11.59 -17.32
CA GLU A 63 4.77 -12.34 -18.45
C GLU A 63 4.42 -13.80 -18.09
N ASN A 64 5.19 -14.44 -17.20
CA ASN A 64 5.04 -15.85 -16.83
C ASN A 64 4.53 -16.07 -15.40
N LEU A 65 3.96 -15.05 -14.75
CA LEU A 65 3.42 -15.23 -13.40
C LEU A 65 2.15 -16.07 -13.42
N ASP A 66 2.19 -17.20 -12.72
CA ASP A 66 1.01 -18.00 -12.46
C ASP A 66 0.21 -17.38 -11.30
N TRP A 67 -0.91 -16.74 -11.65
CA TRP A 67 -1.81 -16.12 -10.69
C TRP A 67 -2.73 -17.14 -9.98
N SER A 68 -2.69 -18.43 -10.32
CA SER A 68 -3.56 -19.44 -9.70
C SER A 68 -3.23 -19.69 -8.22
N ASP A 69 -1.98 -19.46 -7.81
CA ASP A 69 -1.53 -19.55 -6.41
C ASP A 69 -1.70 -18.24 -5.62
N ALA A 70 -2.28 -17.20 -6.23
CA ALA A 70 -2.45 -15.91 -5.57
C ALA A 70 -3.37 -16.03 -4.35
N VAL A 71 -2.82 -15.80 -3.15
CA VAL A 71 -3.58 -15.85 -1.90
C VAL A 71 -4.11 -14.46 -1.56
N LEU A 72 -5.43 -14.34 -1.45
CA LEU A 72 -6.06 -13.13 -0.92
C LEU A 72 -5.69 -12.94 0.56
N VAL A 73 -4.77 -12.02 0.84
CA VAL A 73 -4.40 -11.65 2.21
C VAL A 73 -5.33 -10.53 2.67
N ILE A 74 -6.43 -10.88 3.34
CA ILE A 74 -7.26 -9.89 4.05
C ILE A 74 -6.61 -9.62 5.41
N PRO A 75 -6.02 -8.44 5.65
CA PRO A 75 -5.47 -8.13 6.96
C PRO A 75 -6.62 -8.13 8.00
N PRO A 76 -6.45 -8.83 9.13
CA PRO A 76 -7.51 -8.89 10.13
C PRO A 76 -7.79 -7.48 10.68
N LYS A 77 -9.08 -7.12 10.72
CA LYS A 77 -9.52 -5.86 11.33
C LYS A 77 -9.09 -5.82 12.79
N LYS A 78 -8.22 -4.88 13.15
CA LYS A 78 -7.85 -4.62 14.54
C LYS A 78 -9.05 -4.01 15.25
N LYS A 79 -9.32 -4.45 16.48
CA LYS A 79 -10.31 -3.81 17.35
C LYS A 79 -9.60 -2.74 18.18
N ALA A 80 -10.03 -1.49 18.08
CA ALA A 80 -9.55 -0.43 18.94
C ALA A 80 -10.15 -0.62 20.33
N ILE A 81 -9.31 -0.94 21.30
CA ILE A 81 -9.68 -1.13 22.71
C ILE A 81 -8.78 -0.27 23.58
N SER A 82 -9.32 0.17 24.73
CA SER A 82 -8.50 0.79 25.78
C SER A 82 -8.05 -0.28 26.75
N ILE A 83 -6.73 -0.44 26.91
CA ILE A 83 -6.10 -1.33 27.89
C ILE A 83 -5.13 -0.52 28.74
N ARG A 84 -4.97 -0.91 30.01
CA ARG A 84 -3.94 -0.37 30.89
C ARG A 84 -2.71 -1.27 30.82
N LEU A 85 -1.55 -0.65 30.67
CA LEU A 85 -0.24 -1.29 30.69
C LEU A 85 0.62 -0.56 31.71
N ASP A 86 1.54 -1.28 32.34
CA ASP A 86 2.51 -0.68 33.24
C ASP A 86 3.44 0.27 32.48
N GLU A 87 3.96 1.27 33.19
CA GLU A 87 4.77 2.36 32.61
C GLU A 87 6.06 1.82 31.98
N ASP A 88 6.76 0.92 32.68
CA ASP A 88 7.99 0.29 32.23
C ASP A 88 7.81 -0.54 30.94
N VAL A 89 6.68 -1.23 30.82
CA VAL A 89 6.31 -1.99 29.61
C VAL A 89 6.07 -1.04 28.45
N LEU A 90 5.34 0.06 28.67
CA LEU A 90 5.10 1.06 27.63
C LEU A 90 6.40 1.71 27.17
N ASP A 91 7.26 2.08 28.10
CA ASP A 91 8.54 2.73 27.80
C ASP A 91 9.48 1.80 27.04
N TYR A 92 9.54 0.53 27.42
CA TYR A 92 10.30 -0.49 26.69
C TYR A 92 9.90 -0.53 25.21
N PHE A 93 8.60 -0.58 24.91
CA PHE A 93 8.14 -0.64 23.52
C PHE A 93 8.26 0.70 22.78
N LYS A 94 8.20 1.83 23.48
CA LYS A 94 8.34 3.17 22.89
C LYS A 94 9.78 3.53 22.54
N ARG A 95 10.80 2.93 23.16
CA ARG A 95 12.20 3.31 22.91
C ARG A 95 12.61 3.21 21.43
N ASP A 96 12.03 2.25 20.70
CA ASP A 96 12.34 2.01 19.28
C ASP A 96 11.47 2.86 18.33
N GLY A 97 10.84 3.93 18.85
CA GLY A 97 10.06 4.90 18.07
C GLY A 97 8.67 4.41 17.67
N ASP A 98 8.17 4.93 16.54
CA ASP A 98 6.82 4.66 16.06
C ASP A 98 6.55 3.16 15.84
N GLY A 99 5.27 2.80 15.91
CA GLY A 99 4.84 1.41 15.75
C GLY A 99 4.93 0.54 17.01
N TYR A 100 5.14 1.13 18.19
CA TYR A 100 5.14 0.40 19.47
C TYR A 100 3.88 -0.44 19.69
N GLN A 101 2.70 0.06 19.29
CA GLN A 101 1.44 -0.70 19.34
C GLN A 101 1.47 -1.96 18.46
N ARG A 102 2.13 -1.91 17.30
CA ARG A 102 2.30 -3.07 16.41
C ARG A 102 3.18 -4.13 17.07
N ARG A 103 4.26 -3.69 17.74
CA ARG A 103 5.17 -4.57 18.50
C ARG A 103 4.44 -5.24 19.68
N ILE A 104 3.67 -4.48 20.46
CA ILE A 104 2.83 -5.02 21.55
C ILE A 104 1.90 -6.11 21.01
N ASN A 105 1.18 -5.85 19.91
CA ASN A 105 0.26 -6.81 19.33
C ASN A 105 0.98 -8.08 18.80
N ALA A 106 2.19 -7.94 18.24
CA ALA A 106 2.98 -9.08 17.79
C ALA A 106 3.37 -10.01 18.95
N VAL A 107 3.76 -9.44 20.10
CA VAL A 107 4.10 -10.20 21.31
C VAL A 107 2.86 -10.94 21.85
N LEU A 108 1.72 -10.26 21.96
CA LEU A 108 0.46 -10.89 22.40
C LEU A 108 0.06 -12.05 21.47
N ARG A 109 0.21 -11.88 20.15
CA ARG A 109 -0.06 -12.95 19.17
C ARG A 109 0.88 -14.13 19.34
N SER A 110 2.19 -13.89 19.53
CA SER A 110 3.17 -14.95 19.79
C SER A 110 2.83 -15.74 21.05
N TYR A 111 2.46 -15.06 22.13
CA TYR A 111 2.01 -15.70 23.37
C TYR A 111 0.77 -16.58 23.15
N MET A 112 -0.24 -16.06 22.45
CA MET A 112 -1.45 -16.81 22.11
C MET A 112 -1.14 -18.07 21.29
N GLN A 113 -0.29 -17.96 20.27
CA GLN A 113 0.12 -19.09 19.43
C GLN A 113 0.86 -20.16 20.23
N GLN A 114 1.77 -19.76 21.14
CA GLN A 114 2.48 -20.69 22.01
C GLN A 114 1.52 -21.44 22.95
N LYS A 115 0.54 -20.74 23.53
CA LYS A 115 -0.48 -21.35 24.40
C LYS A 115 -1.43 -22.28 23.66
N ASN A 116 -1.75 -21.98 22.41
CA ASN A 116 -2.69 -22.76 21.59
C ASN A 116 -2.03 -23.93 20.83
N LYS A 117 -0.71 -24.15 20.95
CA LYS A 117 -0.08 -25.35 20.38
C LYS A 117 -0.68 -26.59 21.08
N PRO A 118 -1.28 -27.54 20.33
CA PRO A 118 -1.81 -28.76 20.92
C PRO A 118 -0.68 -29.48 21.64
N LYS A 119 -0.89 -29.82 22.92
CA LYS A 119 0.05 -30.65 23.67
C LYS A 119 0.17 -31.98 22.90
N LYS A 120 1.34 -32.28 22.35
CA LYS A 120 1.64 -33.63 21.86
C LYS A 120 1.45 -34.57 23.06
N ARG A 121 0.41 -35.42 23.00
CA ARG A 121 0.28 -36.53 23.94
C ARG A 121 1.42 -37.49 23.62
N ALA A 122 2.28 -37.72 24.61
CA ALA A 122 3.31 -38.75 24.57
C ALA A 122 2.66 -40.12 24.81
#